data_AF-A0A4U1C4F0-F1
#
_entry.id   AF-A0A4U1C4F0-F1
#
_cell.length_a   1.000
_cell.length_b   1.000
_cell.length_c   1.000
_cell.angle_alpha   90.00
_cell.angle_beta   90.00
_cell.angle_gamma   90.00
#
_symmetry.space_group_name_H-M   'P 1'
#
loop_
_entity.id
_entity.type
_entity.pdbx_description
1 polymer ?
#
loop_
_entity_poly.entity_id
_entity_poly.type
_entity_poly.pdbx_seq_one_letter_code
_entity_poly.pdbx_strand_id
1 'polypeptide(L)'
;MELSKENIINIFKNNFKSEVIDTELGKGCKLSPYQAFIFCSITGSGYLDNPLMPFTPKGLLKVFYNAMHYNFVTGLFDNTNLKHTPYSLNQAFPFLFSDDYKVIIPIEFNSDIELQEFLFEKISTISNPTQYIVMRVEISKKGNGLEPFMEYLANSYFVNKGFICENQIPLSHTLGSPDFGGYGIPAVLKVLSSYGVHFNGLNIIELAMLRFNKNKTIANNIFSDDLIVGEAKTSTTIMEKQLNKYLASKLFNWGIEIHPSKLNASNNSFGLLNIDNKCYLKYTNPKLKSDLIDVKHQSLYKDWLKTYVKLYLIANLSNDEFQSFYKEVVGNSISTNSDISNFVGYLSFEMILDKLKVLNII
;
A
#
# COMPACT_ATOMS: atom_id res chain seq x y z
N MET A 1 1.72 23.77 7.60
CA MET A 1 2.90 23.28 6.88
C MET A 1 2.43 22.80 5.53
N GLU A 2 2.88 23.48 4.49
CA GLU A 2 2.81 22.98 3.12
C GLU A 2 4.01 22.07 2.88
N LEU A 3 3.82 20.98 2.14
CA LEU A 3 4.85 19.97 1.95
C LEU A 3 5.77 20.36 0.78
N SER A 4 7.00 20.77 1.10
CA SER A 4 8.08 21.05 0.13
C SER A 4 9.02 19.85 -0.01
N LYS A 5 9.91 19.89 -1.01
CA LYS A 5 10.98 18.89 -1.15
C LYS A 5 11.84 18.79 0.11
N GLU A 6 12.14 19.91 0.76
CA GLU A 6 12.97 19.94 1.97
C GLU A 6 12.26 19.27 3.15
N ASN A 7 10.97 19.57 3.34
CA ASN A 7 10.19 18.95 4.40
C ASN A 7 10.00 17.45 4.16
N ILE A 8 9.82 17.01 2.90
CA ILE A 8 9.75 15.59 2.54
C ILE A 8 11.03 14.85 2.96
N ILE A 9 12.21 15.37 2.60
CA ILE A 9 13.50 14.77 2.98
C ILE A 9 13.62 14.67 4.51
N ASN A 10 13.23 15.73 5.23
CA ASN A 10 13.24 15.74 6.69
C ASN A 10 12.25 14.74 7.31
N ILE A 11 11.07 14.56 6.73
CA ILE A 11 10.09 13.55 7.15
C ILE A 11 10.67 12.14 7.00
N PHE A 12 11.30 11.83 5.87
CA PHE A 12 11.97 10.54 5.64
C PHE A 12 13.07 10.30 6.69
N LYS A 13 13.95 11.28 6.88
CA LYS A 13 15.02 11.21 7.88
C LYS A 13 14.48 10.96 9.29
N ASN A 14 13.46 11.71 9.70
CA ASN A 14 13.01 11.73 11.10
C ASN A 14 12.13 10.53 11.47
N ASN A 15 11.31 10.03 10.53
CA ASN A 15 10.33 8.98 10.81
C ASN A 15 10.79 7.59 10.34
N PHE A 16 11.63 7.53 9.30
CA PHE A 16 12.06 6.27 8.67
C PHE A 16 13.55 6.00 8.86
N LYS A 17 14.30 6.95 9.42
CA LYS A 17 15.77 6.89 9.57
C LYS A 17 16.48 6.64 8.24
N SER A 18 15.89 7.10 7.14
CA SER A 18 16.47 6.97 5.80
C SER A 18 17.77 7.76 5.70
N GLU A 19 18.79 7.17 5.07
CA GLU A 19 20.00 7.88 4.68
C GLU A 19 19.66 8.90 3.59
N VAL A 20 20.09 10.15 3.79
CA VAL A 20 19.92 11.23 2.82
C VAL A 20 21.22 11.38 2.04
N ILE A 21 21.12 11.40 0.71
CA ILE A 21 22.27 11.51 -0.19
C ILE A 21 22.07 12.64 -1.21
N ASP A 22 23.17 13.24 -1.64
CA ASP A 22 23.21 14.15 -2.78
C ASP A 22 23.43 13.35 -4.07
N THR A 23 22.66 13.68 -5.11
CA THR A 23 22.67 12.99 -6.41
C THR A 23 22.63 14.01 -7.54
N GLU A 24 22.82 13.56 -8.78
CA GLU A 24 22.73 14.41 -9.98
C GLU A 24 21.32 14.98 -10.22
N LEU A 25 20.29 14.35 -9.62
CA LEU A 25 18.89 14.82 -9.64
C LEU A 25 18.54 15.72 -8.44
N GLY A 26 19.48 15.90 -7.51
CA GLY A 26 19.28 16.61 -6.24
C GLY A 26 19.33 15.69 -5.02
N LYS A 27 18.90 16.21 -3.87
CA LYS A 27 18.89 15.45 -2.60
C LYS A 27 17.80 14.39 -2.61
N GLY A 28 18.14 13.20 -2.16
CA GLY A 28 17.24 12.06 -2.11
C GLY A 28 17.35 11.23 -0.84
N CYS A 29 16.37 10.36 -0.64
CA CYS A 29 16.32 9.42 0.47
C CYS A 29 16.52 7.99 -0.04
N LYS A 30 17.51 7.28 0.52
CA LYS A 30 17.73 5.87 0.23
C LYS A 30 16.65 5.00 0.88
N LEU A 31 16.17 4.02 0.12
CA LEU A 31 15.28 2.95 0.58
C LEU A 31 15.75 1.61 0.02
N SER A 32 15.36 0.52 0.69
CA SER A 32 15.45 -0.81 0.07
C SER A 32 14.49 -0.89 -1.14
N PRO A 33 14.79 -1.73 -2.15
CA PRO A 33 13.87 -1.94 -3.28
C PRO A 33 12.47 -2.39 -2.85
N TYR A 34 12.39 -3.19 -1.78
CA TYR A 34 11.14 -3.63 -1.18
C TYR A 34 10.28 -2.44 -0.71
N GLN A 35 10.86 -1.55 0.10
CA GLN A 35 10.16 -0.35 0.58
C GLN A 35 9.83 0.63 -0.54
N ALA A 36 10.72 0.74 -1.52
CA ALA A 36 10.56 1.59 -2.69
C ALA A 36 9.36 1.15 -3.54
N PHE A 37 9.18 -0.16 -3.76
CA PHE A 37 8.03 -0.68 -4.47
C PHE A 37 6.71 -0.33 -3.77
N ILE A 38 6.61 -0.52 -2.45
CA ILE A 38 5.44 -0.10 -1.66
C ILE A 38 5.19 1.41 -1.77
N PHE A 39 6.25 2.21 -1.64
CA PHE A 39 6.16 3.66 -1.81
C PHE A 39 5.59 4.04 -3.19
N CYS A 40 6.10 3.46 -4.27
CA CYS A 40 5.61 3.71 -5.63
C CYS A 40 4.16 3.21 -5.81
N SER A 41 3.80 2.06 -5.25
CA SER A 41 2.44 1.50 -5.33
C SER A 41 1.38 2.39 -4.67
N ILE A 42 1.75 3.07 -3.59
CA ILE A 42 0.84 3.99 -2.86
C ILE A 42 0.87 5.37 -3.51
N THR A 43 2.06 5.96 -3.66
CA THR A 43 2.19 7.36 -4.08
C THR A 43 1.94 7.57 -5.57
N GLY A 44 2.29 6.60 -6.41
CA GLY A 44 2.33 6.77 -7.87
C GLY A 44 3.63 7.41 -8.36
N SER A 45 4.60 7.62 -7.47
CA SER A 45 5.95 8.01 -7.87
C SER A 45 6.53 6.92 -8.78
N GLY A 46 7.28 7.33 -9.80
CA GLY A 46 7.75 6.43 -10.84
C GLY A 46 9.26 6.25 -10.83
N TYR A 47 9.71 5.05 -11.16
CA TYR A 47 11.11 4.73 -11.43
C TYR A 47 11.53 5.44 -12.72
N LEU A 48 12.67 6.12 -12.74
CA LEU A 48 13.15 6.86 -13.91
C LEU A 48 13.73 5.91 -14.97
N ASP A 49 12.88 5.09 -15.58
CA ASP A 49 13.19 4.28 -16.75
C ASP A 49 12.92 5.03 -18.06
N ASN A 50 11.94 5.95 -18.03
CA ASN A 50 11.57 6.81 -19.13
C ASN A 50 11.33 8.24 -18.60
N PRO A 51 11.90 9.29 -19.21
CA PRO A 51 11.77 10.67 -18.71
C PRO A 51 10.37 11.27 -18.97
N LEU A 52 9.61 10.75 -19.94
CA LEU A 52 8.23 11.17 -20.22
C LEU A 52 7.22 10.48 -19.30
N MET A 53 7.36 9.17 -19.15
CA MET A 53 6.46 8.32 -18.38
C MET A 53 7.24 7.33 -17.51
N PRO A 54 7.80 7.79 -16.38
CA PRO A 54 8.42 6.91 -15.39
C PRO A 54 7.49 5.77 -14.97
N PHE A 55 7.96 4.53 -14.95
CA PHE A 55 7.17 3.35 -14.58
C PHE A 55 6.70 3.43 -13.12
N THR A 56 5.42 3.14 -12.86
CA THR A 56 4.89 3.01 -11.50
C THR A 56 3.95 1.80 -11.38
N PRO A 57 4.02 1.02 -10.28
CA PRO A 57 3.10 -0.08 -10.03
C PRO A 57 1.73 0.37 -9.49
N LYS A 58 1.51 1.68 -9.27
CA LYS A 58 0.24 2.18 -8.71
C LYS A 58 -0.96 1.74 -9.57
N GLY A 59 -1.95 1.15 -8.90
CA GLY A 59 -3.16 0.63 -9.54
C GLY A 59 -3.03 -0.72 -10.25
N LEU A 60 -1.82 -1.23 -10.50
CA LEU A 60 -1.63 -2.51 -11.19
C LEU A 60 -1.91 -3.73 -10.30
N LEU A 61 -1.86 -3.57 -8.97
CA LEU A 61 -2.00 -4.67 -8.01
C LEU A 61 -3.43 -4.82 -7.46
N LYS A 62 -4.42 -4.18 -8.09
CA LYS A 62 -5.83 -4.33 -7.67
C LYS A 62 -6.29 -5.77 -7.85
N VAL A 63 -7.28 -6.16 -7.04
CA VAL A 63 -7.98 -7.43 -7.19
C VAL A 63 -9.47 -7.21 -7.43
N PHE A 64 -10.11 -6.31 -6.67
CA PHE A 64 -11.56 -6.06 -6.77
C PHE A 64 -11.87 -4.55 -6.82
N TYR A 65 -13.01 -4.18 -7.44
CA TYR A 65 -13.58 -2.83 -7.33
C TYR A 65 -14.47 -2.66 -6.10
N ASN A 66 -15.26 -3.68 -5.76
CA ASN A 66 -16.23 -3.63 -4.67
C ASN A 66 -16.02 -4.82 -3.73
N ALA A 67 -16.13 -4.58 -2.42
CA ALA A 67 -16.11 -5.67 -1.46
C ALA A 67 -17.32 -6.58 -1.62
N MET A 68 -17.21 -7.82 -1.12
CA MET A 68 -18.27 -8.83 -1.04
C MET A 68 -18.82 -9.37 -2.38
N HIS A 69 -18.50 -8.78 -3.52
CA HIS A 69 -19.02 -9.20 -4.83
C HIS A 69 -18.07 -10.13 -5.61
N TYR A 70 -16.80 -10.26 -5.17
CA TYR A 70 -15.76 -11.10 -5.79
C TYR A 70 -15.57 -10.89 -7.31
N ASN A 71 -15.90 -9.69 -7.80
CA ASN A 71 -15.74 -9.32 -9.20
C ASN A 71 -14.32 -8.82 -9.45
N PHE A 72 -13.50 -9.66 -10.07
CA PHE A 72 -12.12 -9.36 -10.41
C PHE A 72 -12.01 -8.17 -11.36
N VAL A 73 -10.95 -7.40 -11.17
CA VAL A 73 -10.51 -6.33 -12.06
C VAL A 73 -9.15 -6.72 -12.61
N THR A 74 -8.79 -6.21 -13.79
CA THR A 74 -7.43 -6.40 -14.31
C THR A 74 -6.43 -5.80 -13.33
N GLY A 75 -5.60 -6.66 -12.74
CA GLY A 75 -4.58 -6.28 -11.79
C GLY A 75 -3.68 -7.47 -11.46
N LEU A 76 -3.64 -7.90 -10.18
CA LEU A 76 -2.92 -9.14 -9.82
C LEU A 76 -3.45 -10.35 -10.59
N PHE A 77 -4.75 -10.35 -10.85
CA PHE A 77 -5.44 -11.35 -11.65
C PHE A 77 -5.97 -10.70 -12.94
N ASP A 78 -5.91 -11.43 -14.04
CA ASP A 78 -6.55 -11.06 -15.29
C ASP A 78 -7.08 -12.33 -15.97
N ASN A 79 -8.40 -12.43 -16.05
CA ASN A 79 -9.09 -13.68 -16.35
C ASN A 79 -8.63 -14.80 -15.39
N THR A 80 -8.20 -15.94 -15.93
CA THR A 80 -7.79 -17.11 -15.16
C THR A 80 -6.30 -17.11 -14.78
N ASN A 81 -5.58 -16.00 -14.99
CA ASN A 81 -4.13 -15.91 -14.82
C ASN A 81 -3.70 -14.83 -13.85
N LEU A 82 -2.50 -15.00 -13.30
CA LEU A 82 -1.73 -13.98 -12.61
C LEU A 82 -1.03 -13.09 -13.65
N LYS A 83 -1.18 -11.77 -13.54
CA LYS A 83 -0.67 -10.82 -14.57
C LYS A 83 0.27 -9.76 -14.03
N HIS A 84 -0.17 -8.91 -13.10
CA HIS A 84 0.63 -7.80 -12.57
C HIS A 84 1.16 -8.08 -11.16
N THR A 85 1.54 -9.33 -10.88
CA THR A 85 2.15 -9.68 -9.59
C THR A 85 3.54 -9.05 -9.46
N PRO A 86 4.04 -8.78 -8.25
CA PRO A 86 5.42 -8.32 -8.07
C PRO A 86 6.43 -9.23 -8.75
N TYR A 87 6.18 -10.54 -8.78
CA TYR A 87 7.01 -11.51 -9.50
C TYR A 87 7.02 -11.26 -11.01
N SER A 88 5.85 -11.16 -11.66
CA SER A 88 5.78 -10.93 -13.10
C SER A 88 6.28 -9.53 -13.50
N LEU A 89 5.99 -8.52 -12.69
CA LEU A 89 6.52 -7.17 -12.88
C LEU A 89 8.05 -7.17 -12.81
N ASN A 90 8.66 -7.91 -11.89
CA ASN A 90 10.11 -8.04 -11.83
C ASN A 90 10.72 -8.76 -13.05
N GLN A 91 9.99 -9.66 -13.70
CA GLN A 91 10.46 -10.27 -14.96
C GLN A 91 10.48 -9.23 -16.10
N ALA A 92 9.49 -8.34 -16.15
CA ALA A 92 9.41 -7.28 -17.15
C ALA A 92 10.35 -6.09 -16.83
N PHE A 93 10.51 -5.76 -15.55
CA PHE A 93 11.29 -4.64 -15.04
C PHE A 93 12.25 -5.14 -13.93
N PRO A 94 13.37 -5.79 -14.29
CA PRO A 94 14.29 -6.39 -13.30
C PRO A 94 14.85 -5.38 -12.29
N PHE A 95 14.96 -4.11 -12.68
CA PHE A 95 15.42 -3.04 -11.80
C PHE A 95 14.56 -2.88 -10.55
N LEU A 96 13.32 -3.39 -10.50
CA LEU A 96 12.45 -3.24 -9.35
C LEU A 96 13.05 -3.84 -8.06
N PHE A 97 13.79 -4.95 -8.17
CA PHE A 97 14.36 -5.65 -7.02
C PHE A 97 15.84 -6.07 -7.18
N SER A 98 16.49 -5.75 -8.31
CA SER A 98 17.90 -6.10 -8.54
C SER A 98 18.91 -5.21 -7.81
N ASP A 99 18.56 -3.94 -7.59
CA ASP A 99 19.47 -2.96 -7.00
C ASP A 99 19.60 -3.15 -5.48
N ASP A 100 20.72 -2.74 -4.90
CA ASP A 100 20.90 -2.79 -3.43
C ASP A 100 20.00 -1.76 -2.72
N TYR A 101 19.77 -0.63 -3.37
CA TYR A 101 18.93 0.45 -2.87
C TYR A 101 18.30 1.24 -4.02
N LYS A 102 17.22 1.94 -3.69
CA LYS A 102 16.56 2.95 -4.52
C LYS A 102 16.62 4.31 -3.83
N VAL A 103 16.46 5.37 -4.61
CA VAL A 103 16.52 6.74 -4.10
C VAL A 103 15.26 7.49 -4.48
N ILE A 104 14.48 7.92 -3.50
CA ILE A 104 13.36 8.83 -3.74
C ILE A 104 13.90 10.25 -3.89
N ILE A 105 13.61 10.90 -5.01
CA ILE A 105 13.98 12.28 -5.32
C ILE A 105 12.70 13.13 -5.38
N PRO A 106 12.41 13.97 -4.37
CA PRO A 106 11.35 14.97 -4.48
C PRO A 106 11.77 16.10 -5.40
N ILE A 107 11.04 16.29 -6.50
CA ILE A 107 11.29 17.34 -7.51
C ILE A 107 10.13 18.32 -7.48
N GLU A 108 10.45 19.60 -7.24
CA GLU A 108 9.51 20.71 -7.33
C GLU A 108 9.47 21.25 -8.76
N PHE A 109 8.27 21.43 -9.30
CA PHE A 109 8.06 21.94 -10.66
C PHE A 109 6.71 22.65 -10.77
N ASN A 110 6.58 23.57 -11.72
CA ASN A 110 5.35 24.33 -11.99
C ASN A 110 4.51 23.69 -13.09
N SER A 111 5.15 22.98 -14.03
CA SER A 111 4.49 22.33 -15.16
C SER A 111 5.10 20.98 -15.54
N ASP A 112 4.31 20.11 -16.15
CA ASP A 112 4.78 18.79 -16.60
C ASP A 112 5.89 18.90 -17.66
N ILE A 113 5.86 19.94 -18.49
CA ILE A 113 6.89 20.21 -19.50
C ILE A 113 8.22 20.52 -18.82
N GLU A 114 8.22 21.41 -17.81
CA GLU A 114 9.42 21.75 -17.02
C GLU A 114 10.05 20.51 -16.39
N LEU A 115 9.22 19.63 -15.79
CA LEU A 115 9.70 18.38 -15.22
C LEU A 115 10.29 17.45 -16.28
N GLN A 116 9.61 17.30 -17.42
CA GLN A 116 10.08 16.43 -18.50
C GLN A 116 11.41 16.91 -19.08
N GLU A 117 11.55 18.22 -19.36
CA GLU A 117 12.80 18.80 -19.85
C GLU A 117 13.96 18.56 -18.87
N PHE A 118 13.72 18.78 -17.57
CA PHE A 118 14.70 18.47 -16.53
C PHE A 118 15.11 17.00 -16.52
N LEU A 119 14.14 16.08 -16.59
CA LEU A 119 14.42 14.63 -16.58
C LEU A 119 15.14 14.21 -17.87
N PHE A 120 14.80 14.77 -19.03
CA PHE A 120 15.51 14.50 -20.29
C PHE A 120 16.97 14.92 -20.25
N GLU A 121 17.26 16.11 -19.70
CA GLU A 121 18.62 16.58 -19.55
C GLU A 121 19.43 15.61 -18.69
N LYS A 122 18.87 15.20 -17.54
CA LYS A 122 19.59 14.41 -16.53
C LYS A 122 19.70 12.93 -16.86
N ILE A 123 18.69 12.33 -17.48
CA ILE A 123 18.66 10.86 -17.69
C ILE A 123 19.84 10.37 -18.53
N SER A 124 20.32 11.20 -19.47
CA SER A 124 21.46 10.88 -20.33
C SER A 124 22.82 10.91 -19.61
N THR A 125 22.90 11.62 -18.49
CA THR A 125 24.13 11.80 -17.70
C THR A 125 24.24 10.79 -16.55
N ILE A 126 23.11 10.21 -16.15
CA ILE A 126 23.03 9.29 -15.01
C ILE A 126 23.36 7.86 -15.44
N SER A 127 24.27 7.21 -14.72
CA SER A 127 24.70 5.83 -15.02
C SER A 127 23.61 4.78 -14.80
N ASN A 128 22.81 4.89 -13.74
CA ASN A 128 21.67 4.01 -13.46
C ASN A 128 20.39 4.82 -13.16
N PRO A 129 19.68 5.30 -14.19
CA PRO A 129 18.45 6.08 -14.00
C PRO A 129 17.37 5.36 -13.19
N THR A 130 17.22 4.05 -13.40
CA THR A 130 16.17 3.25 -12.75
C THR A 130 16.37 3.05 -11.24
N GLN A 131 17.52 3.47 -10.70
CA GLN A 131 17.75 3.55 -9.26
C GLN A 131 16.96 4.69 -8.60
N TYR A 132 16.59 5.72 -9.38
CA TYR A 132 15.91 6.91 -8.90
C TYR A 132 14.40 6.80 -9.09
N ILE A 133 13.67 7.27 -8.08
CA ILE A 133 12.21 7.36 -8.06
C ILE A 133 11.84 8.82 -7.99
N VAL A 134 11.14 9.30 -9.02
CA VAL A 134 10.71 10.69 -9.13
C VAL A 134 9.45 10.88 -8.30
N MET A 135 9.57 11.58 -7.18
CA MET A 135 8.44 12.05 -6.39
C MET A 135 8.08 13.48 -6.82
N ARG A 136 6.90 13.62 -7.40
CA ARG A 136 6.43 14.87 -7.97
C ARG A 136 5.90 15.81 -6.88
N VAL A 137 6.43 17.03 -6.81
CA VAL A 137 5.96 18.11 -5.93
C VAL A 137 5.49 19.27 -6.81
N GLU A 138 4.21 19.28 -7.15
CA GLU A 138 3.67 20.22 -8.14
C GLU A 138 3.27 21.55 -7.50
N ILE A 139 4.22 22.48 -7.41
CA ILE A 139 4.06 23.74 -6.66
C ILE A 139 3.01 24.70 -7.26
N SER A 140 2.56 24.44 -8.48
CA SER A 140 1.44 25.17 -9.11
C SER A 140 0.07 24.76 -8.56
N LYS A 141 -0.03 23.62 -7.85
CA LYS A 141 -1.26 23.13 -7.22
C LYS A 141 -1.23 23.38 -5.71
N LYS A 142 -2.36 23.84 -5.17
CA LYS A 142 -2.53 23.96 -3.71
C LYS A 142 -2.32 22.60 -3.04
N GLY A 143 -1.43 22.52 -2.05
CA GLY A 143 -1.10 21.26 -1.37
C GLY A 143 -0.19 20.33 -2.20
N ASN A 144 0.39 20.83 -3.29
CA ASN A 144 1.46 20.24 -4.10
C ASN A 144 1.18 18.86 -4.71
N GLY A 145 -0.09 18.43 -4.76
CA GLY A 145 -0.48 17.10 -5.24
C GLY A 145 -0.05 15.95 -4.31
N LEU A 146 0.22 16.24 -3.03
CA LEU A 146 0.86 15.30 -2.10
C LEU A 146 -0.11 14.49 -1.21
N GLU A 147 -1.39 14.39 -1.59
CA GLU A 147 -2.34 13.49 -0.91
C GLU A 147 -1.85 12.03 -0.88
N PRO A 148 -1.31 11.46 -1.99
CA PRO A 148 -0.76 10.11 -1.96
C PRO A 148 0.46 9.94 -1.05
N PHE A 149 1.23 11.01 -0.81
CA PHE A 149 2.32 10.96 0.17
C PHE A 149 1.78 10.88 1.60
N MET A 150 0.71 11.62 1.90
CA MET A 150 0.03 11.52 3.20
C MET A 150 -0.58 10.13 3.43
N GLU A 151 -1.12 9.50 2.39
CA GLU A 151 -1.55 8.09 2.42
C GLU A 151 -0.39 7.14 2.79
N TYR A 152 0.79 7.33 2.18
CA TYR A 152 1.99 6.54 2.49
C TYR A 152 2.45 6.72 3.95
N LEU A 153 2.39 7.95 4.48
CA LEU A 153 2.72 8.24 5.87
C LEU A 153 1.72 7.58 6.84
N ALA A 154 0.43 7.59 6.51
CA ALA A 154 -0.59 6.89 7.29
C ALA A 154 -0.38 5.37 7.27
N ASN A 155 -0.15 4.79 6.10
CA ASN A 155 0.21 3.38 5.95
C ASN A 155 1.40 3.01 6.85
N SER A 156 2.49 3.76 6.75
CA SER A 156 3.70 3.51 7.54
C SER A 156 3.48 3.62 9.05
N TYR A 157 2.66 4.57 9.49
CA TYR A 157 2.32 4.74 10.89
C TYR A 157 1.51 3.55 11.44
N PHE A 158 0.44 3.14 10.73
CA PHE A 158 -0.48 2.10 11.21
C PHE A 158 0.04 0.68 11.02
N VAL A 159 0.90 0.44 10.03
CA VAL A 159 1.69 -0.81 9.93
C VAL A 159 2.50 -1.04 11.21
N ASN A 160 3.14 -0.01 11.74
CA ASN A 160 3.87 -0.09 13.02
C ASN A 160 2.96 -0.26 14.26
N LYS A 161 1.65 -0.12 14.09
CA LYS A 161 0.62 -0.37 15.12
C LYS A 161 -0.07 -1.73 14.97
N GLY A 162 0.39 -2.57 14.04
CA GLY A 162 -0.12 -3.92 13.88
C GLY A 162 -1.37 -4.06 13.03
N PHE A 163 -1.63 -3.08 12.14
CA PHE A 163 -2.71 -3.16 11.16
C PHE A 163 -2.23 -3.75 9.83
N ILE A 164 -3.13 -4.47 9.15
CA ILE A 164 -3.01 -4.73 7.71
C ILE A 164 -3.58 -3.49 7.01
N CYS A 165 -2.76 -2.75 6.27
CA CYS A 165 -3.12 -1.50 5.63
C CYS A 165 -3.39 -1.66 4.13
N GLU A 166 -4.29 -0.86 3.58
CA GLU A 166 -4.67 -0.82 2.17
C GLU A 166 -4.97 0.62 1.76
N ASN A 167 -4.61 0.99 0.53
CA ASN A 167 -4.83 2.32 -0.05
C ASN A 167 -5.72 2.27 -1.31
N GLN A 168 -6.08 1.09 -1.79
CA GLN A 168 -6.96 0.85 -2.93
C GLN A 168 -8.17 0.03 -2.47
N ILE A 169 -8.92 0.58 -1.51
CA ILE A 169 -9.93 -0.16 -0.74
C ILE A 169 -11.15 -0.52 -1.61
N PRO A 170 -11.45 -1.82 -1.78
CA PRO A 170 -12.74 -2.24 -2.31
C PRO A 170 -13.80 -2.10 -1.21
N LEU A 171 -14.74 -1.18 -1.36
CA LEU A 171 -15.89 -1.01 -0.45
C LEU A 171 -17.18 -1.12 -1.26
N SER A 172 -17.67 0.00 -1.79
CA SER A 172 -18.76 0.05 -2.75
C SER A 172 -18.75 1.39 -3.49
N HIS A 173 -19.22 1.41 -4.74
CA HIS A 173 -19.40 2.67 -5.49
C HIS A 173 -20.27 3.69 -4.75
N THR A 174 -21.29 3.22 -4.00
CA THR A 174 -22.20 4.12 -3.26
C THR A 174 -21.52 4.81 -2.09
N LEU A 175 -20.54 4.16 -1.44
CA LEU A 175 -19.79 4.72 -0.31
C LEU A 175 -18.60 5.57 -0.80
N GLY A 176 -17.99 5.21 -1.91
CA GLY A 176 -16.78 5.86 -2.45
C GLY A 176 -15.54 5.01 -2.19
N SER A 177 -14.38 5.55 -2.55
CA SER A 177 -13.08 4.90 -2.36
C SER A 177 -12.29 5.68 -1.30
N PRO A 178 -12.21 5.21 -0.05
CA PRO A 178 -11.37 5.86 0.93
C PRO A 178 -9.89 5.79 0.55
N ASP A 179 -9.14 6.78 0.97
CA ASP A 179 -7.71 6.91 0.68
C ASP A 179 -6.85 5.95 1.54
N PHE A 180 -7.39 5.50 2.67
CA PHE A 180 -6.68 4.63 3.60
C PHE A 180 -7.63 3.69 4.37
N GLY A 181 -7.22 2.43 4.52
CA GLY A 181 -7.87 1.42 5.35
C GLY A 181 -6.84 0.74 6.22
N GLY A 182 -7.19 0.50 7.48
CA GLY A 182 -6.40 -0.31 8.40
C GLY A 182 -7.28 -1.40 9.01
N TYR A 183 -6.84 -2.63 8.91
CA TYR A 183 -7.62 -3.79 9.33
C TYR A 183 -6.89 -4.55 10.44
N GLY A 184 -7.47 -4.49 11.63
CA GLY A 184 -7.09 -5.36 12.74
C GLY A 184 -7.60 -6.78 12.49
N ILE A 185 -6.74 -7.65 11.94
CA ILE A 185 -7.03 -9.08 11.76
C ILE A 185 -5.89 -9.90 12.36
N PRO A 186 -5.78 -9.99 13.71
CA PRO A 186 -4.65 -10.61 14.39
C PRO A 186 -4.41 -12.07 13.97
N ALA A 187 -5.49 -12.79 13.64
CA ALA A 187 -5.41 -14.19 13.23
C ALA A 187 -4.52 -14.39 12.00
N VAL A 188 -4.57 -13.48 11.03
CA VAL A 188 -3.73 -13.54 9.81
C VAL A 188 -2.26 -13.39 10.18
N LEU A 189 -1.92 -12.34 10.93
CA LEU A 189 -0.53 -12.07 11.31
C LEU A 189 0.06 -13.18 12.18
N LYS A 190 -0.74 -13.77 13.08
CA LYS A 190 -0.32 -14.93 13.89
C LYS A 190 0.01 -16.16 13.04
N VAL A 191 -0.83 -16.49 12.05
CA VAL A 191 -0.60 -17.63 11.15
C VAL A 191 0.63 -17.39 10.27
N LEU A 192 0.82 -16.16 9.74
CA LEU A 192 2.05 -15.83 9.01
C LEU A 192 3.30 -16.02 9.89
N SER A 193 3.23 -15.55 11.14
CA SER A 193 4.35 -15.66 12.07
C SER A 193 4.68 -17.10 12.45
N SER A 194 3.70 -18.02 12.52
CA SER A 194 3.98 -19.44 12.77
C SER A 194 4.70 -20.13 11.60
N TYR A 195 4.65 -19.53 10.41
CA TYR A 195 5.38 -19.96 9.22
C TYR A 195 6.72 -19.22 9.02
N GLY A 196 7.17 -18.43 9.99
CA GLY A 196 8.43 -17.67 9.89
C GLY A 196 8.32 -16.39 9.06
N VAL A 197 7.10 -16.01 8.65
CA VAL A 197 6.82 -14.77 7.92
C VAL A 197 6.37 -13.72 8.93
N HIS A 198 7.29 -12.85 9.33
CA HIS A 198 7.09 -11.97 10.47
C HIS A 198 6.81 -10.51 10.06
N PHE A 199 5.63 -10.03 10.44
CA PHE A 199 5.20 -8.66 10.27
C PHE A 199 4.70 -8.09 11.61
N ASN A 200 4.96 -6.82 11.88
CA ASN A 200 4.29 -6.11 12.98
C ASN A 200 2.84 -5.85 12.58
N GLY A 201 2.69 -5.08 11.50
CA GLY A 201 1.58 -5.04 10.57
C GLY A 201 2.19 -5.02 9.17
N LEU A 202 1.40 -4.78 8.13
CA LEU A 202 1.88 -4.75 6.75
C LEU A 202 0.93 -3.97 5.85
N ASN A 203 1.42 -3.38 4.77
CA ASN A 203 0.58 -3.04 3.63
C ASN A 203 0.22 -4.33 2.89
N ILE A 204 -1.03 -4.51 2.47
CA ILE A 204 -1.48 -5.77 1.88
C ILE A 204 -0.66 -6.23 0.66
N ILE A 205 -0.08 -5.28 -0.09
CA ILE A 205 0.81 -5.58 -1.23
C ILE A 205 2.05 -6.38 -0.80
N GLU A 206 2.54 -6.18 0.43
CA GLU A 206 3.69 -6.91 1.00
C GLU A 206 3.48 -8.43 0.99
N LEU A 207 2.22 -8.88 1.07
CA LEU A 207 1.86 -10.29 0.99
C LEU A 207 2.09 -10.89 -0.40
N ALA A 208 2.10 -10.09 -1.46
CA ALA A 208 2.42 -10.53 -2.82
C ALA A 208 3.91 -10.40 -3.16
N MET A 209 4.73 -9.94 -2.21
CA MET A 209 6.16 -9.65 -2.39
C MET A 209 7.07 -10.58 -1.58
N LEU A 210 6.55 -11.71 -1.08
CA LEU A 210 7.29 -12.59 -0.17
C LEU A 210 8.57 -13.15 -0.80
N ARG A 211 8.57 -13.41 -2.12
CA ARG A 211 9.77 -13.79 -2.88
C ARG A 211 10.94 -12.81 -2.74
N PHE A 212 10.65 -11.55 -2.47
CA PHE A 212 11.63 -10.47 -2.39
C PHE A 212 11.89 -10.02 -0.96
N ASN A 213 11.19 -10.59 0.02
CA ASN A 213 11.36 -10.22 1.41
C ASN A 213 12.61 -10.91 2.00
N LYS A 214 13.72 -10.19 2.03
CA LYS A 214 14.98 -10.65 2.61
C LYS A 214 15.07 -10.43 4.14
N ASN A 215 14.13 -9.69 4.72
CA ASN A 215 14.23 -9.25 6.12
C ASN A 215 13.32 -10.09 7.03
N LYS A 216 13.95 -10.73 8.01
CA LYS A 216 13.25 -11.34 9.15
C LYS A 216 13.10 -10.29 10.24
N THR A 217 12.01 -9.52 10.22
CA THR A 217 11.65 -8.69 11.36
C THR A 217 11.18 -9.56 12.53
N ILE A 218 11.44 -9.14 13.76
CA ILE A 218 10.83 -9.79 14.93
C ILE A 218 9.39 -9.28 15.01
N ALA A 219 8.41 -10.18 15.03
CA ALA A 219 7.01 -9.80 15.14
C ALA A 219 6.72 -9.16 16.51
N ASN A 220 6.04 -8.03 16.51
CA ASN A 220 5.43 -7.46 17.71
C ASN A 220 4.13 -8.21 18.04
N ASN A 221 3.91 -8.48 19.32
CA ASN A 221 2.71 -9.15 19.83
C ASN A 221 1.50 -8.22 20.01
N ILE A 222 1.59 -6.96 19.57
CA ILE A 222 0.51 -5.98 19.73
C ILE A 222 -0.33 -5.98 18.46
N PHE A 223 -1.51 -6.57 18.55
CA PHE A 223 -2.47 -6.61 17.45
C PHE A 223 -3.72 -5.82 17.82
N SER A 224 -4.17 -4.96 16.91
CA SER A 224 -5.49 -4.35 16.97
C SER A 224 -6.54 -5.30 16.39
N ASP A 225 -7.78 -5.23 16.89
CA ASP A 225 -8.96 -5.86 16.27
C ASP A 225 -9.93 -4.83 15.67
N ASP A 226 -9.56 -3.55 15.71
CA ASP A 226 -10.37 -2.47 15.15
C ASP A 226 -10.21 -2.39 13.61
N LEU A 227 -11.27 -2.03 12.90
CA LEU A 227 -11.22 -1.62 11.49
C LEU A 227 -11.28 -0.11 11.41
N ILE A 228 -10.35 0.51 10.70
CA ILE A 228 -10.20 1.97 10.60
C ILE A 228 -10.22 2.39 9.13
N VAL A 229 -10.77 3.57 8.88
CA VAL A 229 -10.86 4.17 7.54
C VAL A 229 -10.36 5.61 7.58
N GLY A 230 -9.66 6.04 6.54
CA GLY A 230 -9.04 7.36 6.47
C GLY A 230 -9.33 8.09 5.18
N GLU A 231 -9.28 9.41 5.27
CA GLU A 231 -9.36 10.33 4.15
C GLU A 231 -8.16 11.28 4.24
N ALA A 232 -7.43 11.42 3.14
CA ALA A 232 -6.25 12.24 3.03
C ALA A 232 -6.56 13.51 2.25
N LYS A 233 -6.08 14.64 2.78
CA LYS A 233 -6.14 15.93 2.08
C LYS A 233 -4.86 16.72 2.37
N THR A 234 -4.38 17.46 1.38
CA THR A 234 -3.28 18.42 1.55
C THR A 234 -3.70 19.86 1.23
N SER A 235 -4.74 20.02 0.41
CA SER A 235 -5.21 21.32 -0.08
C SER A 235 -6.34 21.93 0.76
N THR A 236 -7.02 21.10 1.56
CA THR A 236 -8.19 21.47 2.37
C THR A 236 -8.21 20.67 3.67
N THR A 237 -8.78 21.25 4.73
CA THR A 237 -8.95 20.58 6.03
C THR A 237 -10.30 19.87 6.17
N ILE A 238 -11.14 19.88 5.14
CA ILE A 238 -12.50 19.35 5.15
C ILE A 238 -12.47 17.89 4.67
N MET A 239 -12.65 16.95 5.60
CA MET A 239 -12.71 15.49 5.34
C MET A 239 -13.96 14.84 5.98
N GLU A 240 -14.63 15.56 6.88
CA GLU A 240 -15.68 15.03 7.74
C GLU A 240 -16.84 14.40 6.99
N LYS A 241 -17.31 15.02 5.89
CA LYS A 241 -18.44 14.51 5.12
C LYS A 241 -18.14 13.11 4.55
N GLN A 242 -16.95 12.90 4.02
CA GLN A 242 -16.50 11.64 3.44
C GLN A 242 -16.30 10.58 4.53
N LEU A 243 -15.62 10.94 5.61
CA LEU A 243 -15.44 10.03 6.75
C LEU A 243 -16.76 9.62 7.40
N ASN A 244 -17.70 10.55 7.60
CA ASN A 244 -19.03 10.23 8.11
C ASN A 244 -19.80 9.27 7.18
N LYS A 245 -19.65 9.44 5.86
CA LYS A 245 -20.21 8.52 4.87
C LYS A 245 -19.62 7.11 5.00
N TYR A 246 -18.32 6.99 5.22
CA TYR A 246 -17.67 5.70 5.45
C TYR A 246 -18.10 5.08 6.79
N LEU A 247 -18.18 5.85 7.88
CA LEU A 247 -18.67 5.36 9.18
C LEU A 247 -20.14 4.94 9.14
N ALA A 248 -20.95 5.57 8.30
CA ALA A 248 -22.35 5.19 8.09
C ALA A 248 -22.51 3.79 7.48
N SER A 249 -21.46 3.21 6.88
CA SER A 249 -21.45 1.80 6.47
C SER A 249 -21.50 0.82 7.65
N LYS A 250 -21.25 1.31 8.87
CA LYS A 250 -21.22 0.51 10.12
C LYS A 250 -20.11 -0.55 10.15
N LEU A 251 -19.16 -0.51 9.21
CA LEU A 251 -18.03 -1.42 9.14
C LEU A 251 -16.84 -0.98 9.98
N PHE A 252 -16.64 0.32 10.16
CA PHE A 252 -15.42 0.88 10.73
C PHE A 252 -15.63 1.38 12.15
N ASN A 253 -14.65 1.09 13.01
CA ASN A 253 -14.63 1.46 14.40
C ASN A 253 -14.41 2.98 14.58
N TRP A 254 -13.61 3.60 13.72
CA TRP A 254 -13.44 5.06 13.69
C TRP A 254 -12.81 5.55 12.38
N GLY A 255 -12.94 6.85 12.14
CA GLY A 255 -12.36 7.55 11.00
C GLY A 255 -11.00 8.15 11.34
N ILE A 256 -10.19 8.43 10.32
CA ILE A 256 -8.90 9.11 10.47
C ILE A 256 -8.82 10.24 9.46
N GLU A 257 -8.64 11.45 9.98
CA GLU A 257 -8.25 12.59 9.16
C GLU A 257 -6.74 12.56 8.96
N ILE A 258 -6.30 12.60 7.70
CA ILE A 258 -4.88 12.57 7.35
C ILE A 258 -4.55 13.89 6.65
N HIS A 259 -3.85 14.79 7.36
CA HIS A 259 -3.57 16.12 6.84
C HIS A 259 -2.27 16.67 7.42
N PRO A 260 -1.36 17.25 6.61
CA PRO A 260 -0.02 17.62 7.07
C PRO A 260 -0.04 18.64 8.22
N SER A 261 -1.01 19.56 8.23
CA SER A 261 -1.01 20.69 9.18
C SER A 261 -2.28 20.90 9.99
N LYS A 262 -3.24 19.98 9.95
CA LYS A 262 -4.48 20.14 10.70
C LYS A 262 -4.16 19.94 12.18
N LEU A 263 -4.65 20.81 13.07
CA LEU A 263 -4.26 20.79 14.48
C LEU A 263 -5.17 19.91 15.36
N ASN A 264 -6.46 19.86 15.04
CA ASN A 264 -7.48 19.14 15.81
C ASN A 264 -8.38 18.36 14.86
N ALA A 265 -8.84 17.18 15.29
CA ALA A 265 -9.82 16.40 14.54
C ALA A 265 -11.17 17.13 14.48
N SER A 266 -11.94 16.94 13.38
CA SER A 266 -13.25 17.61 13.23
C SER A 266 -14.29 17.15 14.25
N ASN A 267 -14.22 15.90 14.72
CA ASN A 267 -15.14 15.38 15.73
C ASN A 267 -14.47 14.32 16.63
N ASN A 268 -15.19 13.88 17.67
CA ASN A 268 -14.68 12.96 18.68
C ASN A 268 -14.47 11.51 18.18
N SER A 269 -15.11 11.14 17.07
CA SER A 269 -15.02 9.80 16.48
C SER A 269 -13.92 9.70 15.42
N PHE A 270 -13.16 10.78 15.21
CA PHE A 270 -12.04 10.82 14.28
C PHE A 270 -10.71 10.92 15.03
N GLY A 271 -9.77 10.07 14.62
CA GLY A 271 -8.35 10.31 14.87
C GLY A 271 -7.79 11.33 13.88
N LEU A 272 -6.61 11.86 14.18
CA LEU A 272 -5.91 12.80 13.31
C LEU A 272 -4.44 12.41 13.21
N LEU A 273 -3.98 12.18 11.99
CA LEU A 273 -2.56 12.05 11.66
C LEU A 273 -2.09 13.34 10.98
N ASN A 274 -1.11 14.00 11.59
CA ASN A 274 -0.49 15.22 11.07
C ASN A 274 1.03 15.18 11.24
N ILE A 275 1.68 16.27 10.86
CA ILE A 275 3.14 16.42 10.93
C ILE A 275 3.44 17.65 11.80
N ASP A 276 4.32 17.47 12.79
CA ASP A 276 4.74 18.56 13.64
C ASP A 276 5.77 19.49 12.98
N ASN A 277 6.14 20.58 13.66
CA ASN A 277 7.12 21.54 13.17
C ASN A 277 8.56 20.99 13.05
N LYS A 278 8.81 19.80 13.60
CA LYS A 278 10.08 19.07 13.51
C LYS A 278 9.99 17.93 12.49
N CYS A 279 8.98 17.92 11.62
CA CYS A 279 8.77 16.90 10.60
C CYS A 279 8.54 15.48 11.16
N TYR A 280 8.07 15.33 12.41
CA TYR A 280 7.65 14.05 12.96
C TYR A 280 6.15 13.81 12.75
N LEU A 281 5.79 12.55 12.48
CA LEU A 281 4.40 12.12 12.48
C LEU A 281 3.83 12.18 13.89
N LYS A 282 2.68 12.83 14.03
CA LYS A 282 1.92 12.90 15.26
C LYS A 282 0.52 12.38 15.02
N TYR A 283 0.09 11.46 15.88
CA TYR A 283 -1.24 10.90 15.87
C TYR A 283 -2.00 11.29 17.13
N THR A 284 -3.21 11.79 16.94
CA THR A 284 -4.19 12.01 18.00
C THR A 284 -5.26 10.95 17.89
N ASN A 285 -5.44 10.15 18.94
CA ASN A 285 -6.49 9.13 18.99
C ASN A 285 -7.89 9.78 18.96
N PRO A 286 -8.90 9.12 18.38
CA PRO A 286 -10.28 9.50 18.60
C PRO A 286 -10.62 9.43 20.09
N LYS A 287 -11.54 10.28 20.55
CA LYS A 287 -12.03 10.26 21.94
C LYS A 287 -13.10 9.21 22.15
N LEU A 288 -13.84 8.86 21.11
CA LEU A 288 -14.93 7.88 21.12
C LEU A 288 -14.73 6.89 19.98
N LYS A 289 -15.08 5.62 20.21
CA LYS A 289 -15.32 4.67 19.11
C LYS A 289 -16.67 5.01 18.48
N SER A 290 -16.88 4.62 17.22
CA SER A 290 -18.18 4.72 16.56
C SER A 290 -19.20 3.83 17.28
N ASP A 291 -20.26 4.44 17.79
CA ASP A 291 -21.40 3.72 18.40
C ASP A 291 -22.26 2.98 17.35
N LEU A 292 -21.93 3.13 16.06
CA LEU A 292 -22.73 2.66 14.93
C LEU A 292 -22.28 1.33 14.35
N ILE A 293 -21.32 0.62 14.97
CA ILE A 293 -20.80 -0.64 14.41
C ILE A 293 -21.89 -1.72 14.40
N ASP A 294 -22.12 -2.32 13.23
CA ASP A 294 -22.91 -3.54 13.11
C ASP A 294 -21.97 -4.74 13.22
N VAL A 295 -21.96 -5.38 14.39
CA VAL A 295 -21.05 -6.49 14.70
C VAL A 295 -21.17 -7.64 13.69
N LYS A 296 -22.39 -7.96 13.26
CA LYS A 296 -22.62 -9.05 12.30
C LYS A 296 -22.08 -8.66 10.93
N HIS A 297 -22.37 -7.45 10.47
CA HIS A 297 -21.90 -6.97 9.17
C HIS A 297 -20.37 -6.81 9.14
N GLN A 298 -19.78 -6.28 10.22
CA GLN A 298 -18.33 -6.17 10.37
C GLN A 298 -17.66 -7.54 10.38
N SER A 299 -18.24 -8.54 11.06
CA SER A 299 -17.71 -9.90 11.04
C SER A 299 -17.68 -10.49 9.63
N LEU A 300 -18.76 -10.32 8.85
CA LEU A 300 -18.80 -10.76 7.45
C LEU A 300 -17.72 -10.07 6.61
N TYR A 301 -17.49 -8.78 6.83
CA TYR A 301 -16.44 -8.03 6.14
C TYR A 301 -15.04 -8.50 6.55
N LYS A 302 -14.80 -8.79 7.84
CA LYS A 302 -13.54 -9.38 8.31
C LYS A 302 -13.28 -10.74 7.69
N ASP A 303 -14.30 -11.58 7.52
CA ASP A 303 -14.15 -12.88 6.86
C ASP A 303 -13.87 -12.73 5.36
N TRP A 304 -14.55 -11.80 4.70
CA TRP A 304 -14.23 -11.44 3.32
C TRP A 304 -12.79 -10.90 3.18
N LEU A 305 -12.33 -10.05 4.10
CA LEU A 305 -10.96 -9.55 4.13
C LEU A 305 -9.93 -10.68 4.26
N LYS A 306 -10.23 -11.75 4.99
CA LYS A 306 -9.33 -12.93 5.05
C LYS A 306 -9.17 -13.56 3.66
N THR A 307 -10.26 -13.72 2.90
CA THR A 307 -10.17 -14.21 1.50
C THR A 307 -9.42 -13.22 0.61
N TYR A 308 -9.65 -11.92 0.78
CA TYR A 308 -8.92 -10.88 0.07
C TYR A 308 -7.40 -10.96 0.33
N VAL A 309 -6.98 -11.13 1.59
CA VAL A 309 -5.57 -11.35 2.00
C VAL A 309 -4.99 -12.61 1.33
N LYS A 310 -5.72 -13.72 1.27
CA LYS A 310 -5.25 -14.95 0.62
C LYS A 310 -4.95 -14.76 -0.86
N LEU A 311 -5.70 -13.90 -1.56
CA LEU A 311 -5.44 -13.60 -2.98
C LEU A 311 -4.06 -12.95 -3.18
N TYR A 312 -3.65 -12.06 -2.28
CA TYR A 312 -2.30 -11.49 -2.32
C TYR A 312 -1.22 -12.52 -1.99
N LEU A 313 -1.46 -13.45 -1.07
CA LEU A 313 -0.52 -14.56 -0.79
C LEU A 313 -0.32 -15.45 -2.03
N ILE A 314 -1.41 -15.79 -2.71
CA ILE A 314 -1.37 -16.59 -3.95
C ILE A 314 -0.65 -15.85 -5.08
N ALA A 315 -0.67 -14.53 -5.09
CA ALA A 315 0.03 -13.73 -6.10
C ALA A 315 1.58 -13.86 -6.05
N ASN A 316 2.14 -14.57 -5.09
CA ASN A 316 3.55 -14.98 -5.15
C ASN A 316 3.81 -16.12 -6.15
N LEU A 317 2.80 -16.86 -6.58
CA LEU A 317 2.98 -17.98 -7.50
C LEU A 317 3.26 -17.47 -8.93
N SER A 318 3.99 -18.24 -9.71
CA SER A 318 3.96 -18.14 -11.18
C SER A 318 2.64 -18.69 -11.72
N ASN A 319 2.31 -18.43 -12.99
CA ASN A 319 1.11 -19.02 -13.59
C ASN A 319 1.16 -20.56 -13.58
N ASP A 320 2.31 -21.16 -13.88
CA ASP A 320 2.46 -22.62 -13.87
C ASP A 320 2.27 -23.20 -12.46
N GLU A 321 2.86 -22.55 -11.44
CA GLU A 321 2.71 -22.95 -10.04
C GLU A 321 1.26 -22.79 -9.57
N PHE A 322 0.57 -21.72 -9.97
CA PHE A 322 -0.83 -21.46 -9.62
C PHE A 322 -1.78 -22.48 -10.26
N GLN A 323 -1.59 -22.78 -11.55
CA GLN A 323 -2.38 -23.80 -12.25
C GLN A 323 -2.13 -25.20 -11.67
N SER A 324 -0.86 -25.53 -11.33
CA SER A 324 -0.53 -26.79 -10.65
C SER A 324 -1.21 -26.89 -9.30
N PHE A 325 -1.13 -25.83 -8.49
CA PHE A 325 -1.73 -25.82 -7.15
C PHE A 325 -3.25 -25.99 -7.20
N TYR A 326 -3.91 -25.28 -8.13
CA TYR A 326 -5.33 -25.44 -8.35
C TYR A 326 -5.68 -26.87 -8.75
N LYS A 327 -4.95 -27.45 -9.71
CA LYS A 327 -5.19 -28.83 -10.19
C LYS A 327 -4.95 -29.87 -9.10
N GLU A 328 -3.95 -29.70 -8.25
CA GLU A 328 -3.67 -30.59 -7.11
C GLU A 328 -4.84 -30.64 -6.12
N VAL A 329 -5.50 -29.51 -5.87
CA VAL A 329 -6.59 -29.39 -4.88
C VAL A 329 -7.96 -29.71 -5.47
N VAL A 330 -8.24 -29.23 -6.69
CA VAL A 330 -9.56 -29.30 -7.33
C VAL A 330 -9.68 -30.47 -8.30
N GLY A 331 -8.56 -30.97 -8.83
CA GLY A 331 -8.52 -32.05 -9.82
C GLY A 331 -8.81 -31.63 -11.26
N ASN A 332 -9.06 -30.34 -11.52
CA ASN A 332 -9.42 -29.79 -12.83
C ASN A 332 -8.57 -28.54 -13.18
N SER A 333 -8.70 -28.03 -14.40
CA SER A 333 -8.10 -26.76 -14.81
C SER A 333 -9.01 -25.56 -14.48
N ILE A 334 -8.42 -24.40 -14.25
CA ILE A 334 -9.16 -23.15 -14.04
C ILE A 334 -9.83 -22.74 -15.35
N SER A 335 -11.14 -22.50 -15.33
CA SER A 335 -11.92 -22.12 -16.51
C SER A 335 -12.52 -20.71 -16.41
N THR A 336 -12.79 -20.24 -15.20
CA THR A 336 -13.46 -18.97 -14.94
C THR A 336 -12.86 -18.20 -13.77
N ASN A 337 -13.16 -16.90 -13.67
CA ASN A 337 -12.75 -16.09 -12.51
C ASN A 337 -13.43 -16.57 -11.22
N SER A 338 -14.65 -17.11 -11.30
CA SER A 338 -15.34 -17.70 -10.14
C SER A 338 -14.62 -18.94 -9.61
N ASP A 339 -13.93 -19.68 -10.47
CA ASP A 339 -13.12 -20.82 -10.01
C ASP A 339 -12.02 -20.36 -9.06
N ILE A 340 -11.40 -19.20 -9.34
CA ILE A 340 -10.37 -18.60 -8.50
C ILE A 340 -10.97 -18.19 -7.14
N SER A 341 -12.04 -17.38 -7.12
CA SER A 341 -12.61 -16.92 -5.85
C SER A 341 -13.12 -18.07 -4.98
N ASN A 342 -13.72 -19.10 -5.57
CA ASN A 342 -14.16 -20.31 -4.87
C ASN A 342 -12.98 -21.11 -4.33
N PHE A 343 -11.94 -21.33 -5.15
CA PHE A 343 -10.71 -22.00 -4.73
C PHE A 343 -10.07 -21.30 -3.54
N VAL A 344 -9.83 -19.99 -3.64
CA VAL A 344 -9.20 -19.22 -2.56
C VAL A 344 -10.08 -19.13 -1.31
N GLY A 345 -11.40 -19.09 -1.48
CA GLY A 345 -12.35 -19.18 -0.38
C GLY A 345 -12.26 -20.50 0.38
N TYR A 346 -12.05 -21.61 -0.34
CA TYR A 346 -11.91 -22.96 0.23
C TYR A 346 -10.58 -23.18 0.96
N LEU A 347 -9.47 -22.64 0.45
CA LEU A 347 -8.14 -22.84 1.05
C LEU A 347 -8.05 -22.27 2.46
N SER A 348 -7.34 -22.96 3.37
CA SER A 348 -6.87 -22.35 4.61
C SER A 348 -5.62 -21.49 4.36
N PHE A 349 -5.23 -20.65 5.33
CA PHE A 349 -3.97 -19.91 5.23
C PHE A 349 -2.77 -20.86 5.24
N GLU A 350 -2.82 -21.88 6.08
CA GLU A 350 -1.81 -22.93 6.21
C GLU A 350 -1.58 -23.66 4.89
N MET A 351 -2.65 -24.05 4.16
CA MET A 351 -2.51 -24.69 2.85
C MET A 351 -1.75 -23.83 1.84
N ILE A 352 -1.99 -22.51 1.84
CA ILE A 352 -1.29 -21.57 0.95
C ILE A 352 0.17 -21.46 1.39
N LEU A 353 0.42 -21.26 2.69
CA LEU A 353 1.77 -21.09 3.23
C LEU A 353 2.62 -22.36 3.10
N ASP A 354 2.04 -23.55 3.27
CA ASP A 354 2.68 -24.83 2.99
C ASP A 354 3.11 -24.91 1.53
N LYS A 355 2.24 -24.50 0.59
CA LYS A 355 2.61 -24.46 -0.84
C LYS A 355 3.75 -23.49 -1.11
N LEU A 356 3.71 -22.28 -0.53
CA LEU A 356 4.80 -21.30 -0.67
C LEU A 356 6.12 -21.83 -0.11
N LYS A 357 6.08 -22.55 1.02
CA LYS A 357 7.25 -23.18 1.64
C LYS A 357 7.84 -24.31 0.78
N VAL A 358 6.99 -25.18 0.22
CA VAL A 358 7.42 -26.25 -0.71
C VAL A 358 8.12 -25.67 -1.93
N LEU A 359 7.69 -24.50 -2.39
CA LEU A 359 8.29 -23.76 -3.51
C LEU A 359 9.51 -22.91 -3.12
N ASN A 360 9.95 -22.96 -1.85
CA ASN A 360 11.04 -22.14 -1.29
C ASN A 360 10.83 -20.62 -1.49
N ILE A 361 9.58 -20.16 -1.43
CA ILE A 361 9.25 -18.73 -1.47
C ILE A 361 9.37 -18.09 -0.08
N ILE A 362 9.06 -18.85 0.97
CA ILE A 362 9.15 -18.45 2.39
C ILE A 362 9.96 -19.43 3.22
#